data_AF-A0A6I1H2P2-F1
#
_entry.id   AF-A0A6I1H2P2-F1
#
_cell.length_a   1.000
_cell.length_b   1.000
_cell.length_c   1.000
_cell.angle_alpha   90.00
_cell.angle_beta   90.00
_cell.angle_gamma   90.00
#
_symmetry.space_group_name_H-M   'P 1'
#
loop_
_entity.id
_entity.type
_entity.pdbx_description
1 polymer ?
#
loop_
_entity_poly.entity_id
_entity_poly.type
_entity_poly.pdbx_seq_one_letter_code
_entity_poly.pdbx_strand_id
1 'polypeptide(L)'
;MPDTQHPTLSGAARMLRSAYPGGMPDTAYFAVLALLYEHFSDRHLSELMAAVTGKAAALVLNDIYACASSKPAPSAIAAAWNLLVRHGLQAVCAED
;
A
#
# COMPACT_ATOMS: atom_id res chain seq x y z
N MET A 1 24.76 -3.78 -2.50
CA MET A 1 24.20 -2.64 -3.27
C MET A 1 22.90 -2.29 -2.60
N PRO A 2 22.61 -1.03 -2.22
CA PRO A 2 21.26 -0.71 -1.78
C PRO A 2 20.39 -0.80 -3.02
N ASP A 3 19.39 -1.67 -2.92
CA ASP A 3 18.39 -1.91 -3.94
C ASP A 3 17.85 -0.58 -4.45
N THR A 4 17.75 -0.43 -5.76
CA THR A 4 17.19 0.73 -6.45
C THR A 4 15.70 0.81 -6.10
N GLN A 5 15.36 1.22 -4.88
CA GLN A 5 13.98 1.54 -4.54
C GLN A 5 13.56 2.68 -5.44
N HIS A 6 12.74 2.35 -6.45
CA HIS A 6 12.15 3.30 -7.38
C HIS A 6 11.71 4.57 -6.60
N PRO A 7 12.00 5.77 -7.09
CA PRO A 7 11.64 7.02 -6.41
C PRO A 7 10.14 7.05 -6.05
N THR A 8 9.31 6.46 -6.90
CA THR A 8 7.86 6.25 -6.71
C THR A 8 7.53 5.43 -5.46
N LEU A 9 8.26 4.33 -5.19
CA LEU A 9 8.04 3.51 -3.99
C LEU A 9 8.41 4.25 -2.70
N SER A 10 9.49 5.03 -2.75
CA SER A 10 9.93 5.85 -1.62
C SER A 10 8.92 6.97 -1.31
N GLY A 11 8.36 7.59 -2.36
CA GLY A 11 7.28 8.57 -2.25
C GLY A 11 6.00 7.98 -1.65
N ALA A 12 5.55 6.83 -2.18
CA ALA A 12 4.38 6.11 -1.69
C ALA A 12 4.54 5.69 -0.22
N ALA A 13 5.71 5.18 0.18
CA ALA A 13 5.98 4.77 1.55
C ALA A 13 5.92 5.95 2.53
N ARG A 14 6.50 7.10 2.13
CA ARG A 14 6.45 8.33 2.92
C ARG A 14 5.02 8.86 3.05
N MET A 15 4.24 8.82 1.98
CA MET A 15 2.82 9.19 2.00
C MET A 15 2.02 8.29 2.94
N LEU A 16 2.18 6.97 2.84
CA LEU A 16 1.49 6.01 3.71
C LEU A 16 1.83 6.20 5.19
N ARG A 17 3.11 6.46 5.50
CA ARG A 17 3.52 6.80 6.88
C ARG A 17 2.93 8.13 7.37
N SER A 18 2.70 9.09 6.48
CA SER A 18 2.03 10.36 6.82
C SER A 18 0.53 10.17 7.05
N ALA A 19 -0.12 9.30 6.28
CA ALA A 19 -1.54 8.95 6.44
C ALA A 19 -1.78 8.11 7.71
N TYR A 20 -0.81 7.28 8.09
CA TYR A 20 -0.88 6.39 9.26
C TYR A 20 0.31 6.60 10.21
N PRO A 21 0.41 7.75 10.89
CA PRO A 21 1.56 8.08 11.73
C PRO A 21 1.69 7.17 12.96
N GLY A 22 0.57 6.58 13.44
CA GLY A 22 0.54 5.64 14.55
C GLY A 22 0.66 4.16 14.14
N GLY A 23 0.96 3.89 12.86
CA GLY A 23 0.86 2.56 12.28
C GLY A 23 -0.48 2.30 11.62
N MET A 24 -0.47 1.37 10.65
CA MET A 24 -1.63 1.04 9.85
C MET A 24 -2.51 0.01 10.59
N PRO A 25 -3.79 0.31 10.86
CA PRO A 25 -4.68 -0.66 11.48
C PRO A 25 -5.03 -1.79 10.50
N ASP A 26 -5.30 -3.01 11.00
CA ASP A 26 -5.66 -4.17 10.17
C ASP A 26 -6.86 -3.91 9.25
N THR A 27 -7.83 -3.12 9.71
CA THR A 27 -9.00 -2.73 8.92
C THR A 27 -8.63 -1.86 7.71
N ALA A 28 -7.56 -1.07 7.80
CA ALA A 28 -7.03 -0.29 6.69
C ALA A 28 -6.00 -1.08 5.87
N TYR A 29 -5.28 -2.02 6.48
CA TYR A 29 -4.22 -2.79 5.83
C TYR A 29 -4.72 -3.51 4.57
N PHE A 30 -5.76 -4.32 4.70
CA PHE A 30 -6.33 -5.04 3.54
C PHE A 30 -6.97 -4.09 2.52
N ALA A 31 -7.61 -3.01 2.98
CA ALA A 31 -8.19 -2.01 2.09
C ALA A 31 -7.11 -1.31 1.24
N VAL A 32 -5.98 -0.94 1.85
CA VAL A 32 -4.83 -0.32 1.18
C VAL A 32 -4.15 -1.33 0.26
N LEU A 33 -4.00 -2.59 0.66
CA LEU A 33 -3.48 -3.64 -0.21
C LEU A 33 -4.31 -3.77 -1.48
N ALA A 34 -5.64 -3.94 -1.36
CA ALA A 34 -6.52 -4.06 -2.50
C ALA A 34 -6.50 -2.83 -3.41
N LEU A 35 -6.41 -1.64 -2.80
CA LEU A 35 -6.37 -0.38 -3.54
C LEU A 35 -5.09 -0.23 -4.37
N LEU A 36 -3.93 -0.49 -3.74
CA LEU A 36 -2.64 -0.33 -4.40
C LEU A 36 -2.34 -1.49 -5.35
N TYR A 37 -3.01 -2.64 -5.20
CA TYR A 37 -2.90 -3.78 -6.10
C TYR A 37 -3.32 -3.44 -7.55
N GLU A 38 -4.22 -2.47 -7.73
CA GLU A 38 -4.60 -2.01 -9.08
C GLU A 38 -3.51 -1.16 -9.75
N HIS A 39 -2.56 -0.64 -8.98
CA HIS A 39 -1.53 0.29 -9.46
C HIS A 39 -0.10 -0.28 -9.42
N PHE A 40 0.16 -1.25 -8.55
CA PHE A 40 1.48 -1.83 -8.32
C PHE A 40 1.46 -3.34 -8.56
N SER A 41 2.52 -3.87 -9.16
CA SER A 41 2.74 -5.32 -9.22
C SER A 41 2.91 -5.92 -7.83
N ASP A 42 2.56 -7.20 -7.65
CA ASP A 42 2.66 -7.95 -6.39
C ASP A 42 3.96 -7.70 -5.63
N ARG A 43 5.08 -7.75 -6.36
CA ARG A 43 6.43 -7.55 -5.81
C ARG A 43 6.58 -6.14 -5.24
N HIS A 44 6.32 -5.12 -6.04
CA HIS A 44 6.42 -3.72 -5.63
C HIS A 44 5.47 -3.37 -4.48
N LEU A 45 4.24 -3.90 -4.51
CA LEU A 45 3.28 -3.73 -3.44
C LEU A 45 3.77 -4.38 -2.14
N SER A 46 4.33 -5.59 -2.22
CA SER A 46 4.86 -6.30 -1.06
C SER A 46 6.03 -5.56 -0.42
N GLU A 47 6.94 -5.00 -1.22
CA GLU A 47 8.09 -4.23 -0.76
C GLU A 47 7.67 -2.90 -0.13
N LEU A 48 6.73 -2.19 -0.77
CA LEU A 48 6.17 -0.95 -0.25
C LEU A 48 5.51 -1.15 1.12
N MET A 49 4.62 -2.14 1.21
CA MET A 49 3.85 -2.39 2.42
C MET A 49 4.73 -3.00 3.52
N ALA A 50 5.75 -3.78 3.19
CA ALA A 50 6.79 -4.20 4.13
C ALA A 50 7.55 -3.00 4.71
N ALA A 51 7.95 -2.04 3.87
CA ALA A 51 8.66 -0.84 4.32
C ALA A 51 7.80 0.09 5.20
N VAL A 52 6.47 0.07 5.04
CA VAL A 52 5.53 0.87 5.82
C VAL A 52 5.13 0.19 7.12
N THR A 53 4.82 -1.10 7.07
CA THR A 53 4.31 -1.86 8.22
C THR A 53 5.40 -2.51 9.07
N GLY A 54 6.64 -2.57 8.56
CA GLY A 54 7.73 -3.32 9.18
C GLY A 54 7.60 -4.84 9.07
N LYS A 55 6.59 -5.34 8.34
CA LYS A 55 6.41 -6.78 8.08
C LYS A 55 7.43 -7.29 7.06
N ALA A 56 7.70 -8.59 7.06
CA ALA A 56 8.49 -9.22 6.01
C ALA A 56 7.74 -9.20 4.67
N ALA A 57 8.41 -8.85 3.57
CA ALA A 57 7.79 -8.79 2.24
C ALA A 57 7.13 -10.12 1.83
N ALA A 58 7.69 -11.26 2.22
CA ALA A 58 7.09 -12.57 1.98
C ALA A 58 5.73 -12.77 2.68
N LEU A 59 5.55 -12.22 3.90
CA LEU A 59 4.27 -12.27 4.60
C LEU A 59 3.25 -11.35 3.93
N VAL A 60 3.68 -10.15 3.56
CA VAL A 60 2.83 -9.20 2.84
C VAL A 60 2.38 -9.77 1.49
N LEU A 61 3.27 -10.46 0.78
CA LEU A 61 2.93 -11.14 -0.47
C LEU A 61 1.86 -12.21 -0.28
N ASN A 62 1.96 -13.00 0.79
CA ASN A 62 0.92 -13.96 1.15
C ASN A 62 -0.41 -13.24 1.48
N ASP A 63 -0.36 -12.12 2.20
CA ASP A 63 -1.55 -11.32 2.50
C ASP A 63 -2.17 -10.73 1.23
N ILE A 64 -1.39 -10.33 0.24
CA ILE A 64 -1.87 -9.86 -1.07
C ILE A 64 -2.69 -10.96 -1.75
N TYR A 65 -2.16 -12.19 -1.83
CA TYR A 65 -2.89 -13.31 -2.42
C TYR A 65 -4.16 -13.66 -1.64
N ALA A 66 -4.11 -13.64 -0.31
CA ALA A 66 -5.28 -13.85 0.54
C ALA A 66 -6.34 -12.73 0.34
N CYS A 67 -5.89 -11.48 0.24
CA CYS A 67 -6.73 -10.31 0.01
C CYS A 67 -7.44 -10.37 -1.34
N ALA A 68 -6.74 -10.79 -2.40
CA ALA A 68 -7.33 -10.96 -3.73
C ALA A 68 -8.47 -11.99 -3.73
N SER A 69 -8.38 -13.01 -2.87
CA SER A 69 -9.42 -14.02 -2.70
C SER A 69 -10.60 -13.54 -1.86
N SER A 70 -10.33 -12.87 -0.73
CA SER A 70 -11.38 -12.48 0.23
C SER A 70 -12.08 -11.15 -0.08
N LYS A 71 -11.48 -10.31 -0.94
CA LYS A 71 -11.91 -8.95 -1.37
C LYS A 71 -12.47 -8.07 -0.23
N PRO A 72 -11.72 -7.05 0.24
CA PRO A 72 -12.22 -6.16 1.28
C PRO A 72 -13.46 -5.40 0.81
N ALA A 73 -14.29 -4.99 1.79
CA ALA A 73 -15.53 -4.27 1.51
C ALA A 73 -15.25 -2.99 0.70
N PRO A 74 -16.04 -2.68 -0.34
CA PRO A 74 -15.81 -1.53 -1.20
C PRO A 74 -15.86 -0.20 -0.43
N SER A 75 -16.63 -0.13 0.65
CA SER A 75 -16.66 1.02 1.57
C SER A 75 -15.33 1.24 2.30
N ALA A 76 -14.63 0.16 2.67
CA ALA A 76 -13.31 0.25 3.30
C ALA A 76 -12.24 0.70 2.30
N ILE A 77 -12.30 0.18 1.07
CA ILE A 77 -11.43 0.61 -0.05
C ILE A 77 -11.63 2.10 -0.33
N ALA A 78 -12.89 2.56 -0.44
CA ALA A 78 -13.21 3.96 -0.68
C ALA A 78 -12.74 4.89 0.46
N ALA A 79 -12.86 4.45 1.71
CA ALA A 79 -12.36 5.20 2.87
C ALA A 79 -10.82 5.33 2.84
N ALA A 80 -10.12 4.23 2.54
CA ALA A 80 -8.66 4.24 2.38
C ALA A 80 -8.23 5.15 1.21
N TRP A 81 -8.92 5.08 0.08
CA TRP A 81 -8.67 5.96 -1.07
C TRP A 81 -8.83 7.44 -0.70
N ASN A 82 -9.94 7.83 -0.08
CA ASN A 82 -10.19 9.23 0.30
C ASN A 82 -9.12 9.75 1.27
N LEU A 83 -8.67 8.92 2.21
CA LEU A 83 -7.57 9.27 3.10
C LEU A 83 -6.29 9.48 2.29
N LEU A 84 -5.89 8.52 1.45
CA LEU A 84 -4.63 8.57 0.72
C LEU A 84 -4.59 9.70 -0.32
N VAL A 85 -5.72 10.01 -0.98
CA VAL A 85 -5.83 11.16 -1.90
C VAL A 85 -5.51 12.47 -1.18
N ARG A 86 -5.97 12.66 0.07
CA ARG A 86 -5.64 13.87 0.87
C ARG A 86 -4.14 13.98 1.18
N HIS A 87 -3.42 12.86 1.16
CA HIS A 87 -1.98 12.81 1.40
C HIS A 87 -1.15 12.79 0.11
N GLY A 88 -1.78 12.84 -1.07
CA GLY A 88 -1.09 12.97 -2.36
C GLY A 88 -1.03 11.70 -3.22
N LEU A 89 -1.94 10.73 -3.03
CA LEU A 89 -1.97 9.47 -3.81
C LEU A 89 -1.99 9.71 -5.33
N GLN A 90 -2.59 10.81 -5.77
CA GLN A 90 -2.61 11.23 -7.17
C GLN A 90 -1.21 11.40 -7.78
N ALA A 91 -0.21 11.81 -7.01
CA ALA A 91 1.18 11.94 -7.49
C ALA A 91 1.87 10.58 -7.65
N VAL A 92 1.42 9.57 -6.90
CA VAL A 92 1.93 8.19 -6.94
C VAL A 92 1.26 7.39 -8.05
N CYS A 93 -0.01 7.69 -8.38
CA CYS A 93 -0.76 7.03 -9.45
C CYS A 93 -0.56 7.67 -10.84
N ALA A 94 0.00 8.89 -10.93
CA ALA A 94 0.16 9.62 -12.20
C ALA A 94 1.48 9.32 -12.93
N GLU A 95 2.34 8.45 -12.40
CA GLU A 95 3.55 7.98 -13.07
C GLU A 95 3.24 6.70 -13.87
N ASP A 96 2.51 6.84 -14.98
CA ASP A 96 2.42 5.86 -16.09
C ASP A 96 3.18 6.41 -17.30
#